data_AF-A0AAD6TBI3-F1
#
_entry.id   AF-A0AAD6TBI3-F1
#
_cell.length_a   1.000
_cell.length_b   1.000
_cell.length_c   1.000
_cell.angle_alpha   90.00
_cell.angle_beta   90.00
_cell.angle_gamma   90.00
#
_symmetry.space_group_name_H-M   'P 1'
#
loop_
_entity.id
_entity.type
_entity.pdbx_description
1 polymer ?
#
loop_
_entity_poly.entity_id
_entity_poly.type
_entity_poly.pdbx_seq_one_letter_code
_entity_poly.pdbx_strand_id
1 'polypeptide(L)'
;MISVGLHQRVLGDAHAALRAGIDPDAALVDAIKEAAAIPGSPWSTIIPSVTGPRTPDEYRSSLTLTLKTRKELRDAKKVAKFWKRVAHEDSQQSGIVTPSVSAISSIHEPLSAERQKAVEELI
;
A
#
# COMPACT_ATOMS: atom_id res chain seq x y z
N MET A 1 25.50 29.78 14.01
CA MET A 1 24.83 29.48 15.29
C MET A 1 24.45 28.01 15.28
N ILE A 2 25.07 27.19 16.12
CA ILE A 2 24.77 25.76 16.22
C ILE A 2 23.59 25.63 17.18
N SER A 3 22.42 25.31 16.65
CA SER A 3 21.17 25.15 17.39
C SER A 3 21.12 23.77 18.06
N VAL A 4 21.68 23.68 19.26
CA VAL A 4 21.64 22.48 20.11
C VAL A 4 20.20 22.30 20.65
N GLY A 5 19.59 21.12 20.47
CA GLY A 5 18.31 20.75 21.09
C GLY A 5 17.07 20.64 20.16
N LEU A 6 17.20 20.87 18.85
CA LEU A 6 16.07 20.77 17.89
C LEU A 6 15.41 19.40 17.80
N HIS A 7 16.21 18.35 17.91
CA HIS A 7 15.76 16.97 17.90
C HIS A 7 14.91 16.66 19.14
N GLN A 8 15.12 17.38 20.24
CA GLN A 8 14.49 17.09 21.53
C GLN A 8 12.99 17.43 21.52
N ARG A 9 12.58 18.45 20.75
CA ARG A 9 11.16 18.81 20.59
C ARG A 9 10.44 17.84 19.66
N VAL A 10 10.98 17.59 18.47
CA VAL A 10 10.39 16.65 17.50
C VAL A 10 10.29 15.24 18.06
N LEU A 11 11.36 14.74 18.70
CA LEU A 11 11.34 13.42 19.31
C LEU A 11 10.43 13.36 20.54
N GLY A 12 10.30 14.47 21.29
CA GLY A 12 9.36 14.58 22.40
C GLY A 12 7.90 14.47 21.94
N ASP A 13 7.54 15.23 20.91
CA ASP A 13 6.20 15.27 20.33
C ASP A 13 5.85 13.92 19.68
N ALA A 14 6.77 13.34 18.91
CA ALA A 14 6.61 12.01 18.32
C ALA A 14 6.48 10.91 19.38
N HIS A 15 7.25 10.98 20.47
CA HIS A 15 7.17 10.01 21.57
C HIS A 15 5.85 10.14 22.36
N ALA A 16 5.31 11.34 22.51
CA ALA A 16 3.98 11.54 23.11
C ALA A 16 2.87 10.93 22.23
N ALA A 17 2.95 11.14 20.91
CA ALA A 17 2.02 10.56 19.93
C ALA A 17 2.10 9.02 19.89
N LEU A 18 3.30 8.46 19.98
CA LEU A 18 3.53 7.01 20.11
C LEU A 18 2.86 6.43 21.35
N ARG A 19 2.95 7.12 22.50
CA ARG A 19 2.27 6.68 23.73
C ARG A 19 0.75 6.77 23.63
N ALA A 20 0.23 7.63 22.77
CA ALA A 20 -1.20 7.72 22.46
C ALA A 20 -1.68 6.62 21.49
N GLY A 21 -0.79 5.73 21.02
CA GLY A 21 -1.11 4.63 20.11
C GLY A 21 -1.12 5.00 18.63
N ILE A 22 -0.55 6.15 18.27
CA ILE A 22 -0.39 6.56 16.87
C ILE A 22 0.75 5.75 16.25
N ASP A 23 0.59 5.40 14.97
CA ASP A 23 1.62 4.70 14.19
C ASP A 23 2.98 5.43 14.27
N PRO A 24 4.11 4.70 14.48
CA PRO A 24 5.41 5.32 14.69
C PRO A 24 5.89 6.22 13.56
N ASP A 25 5.70 5.76 12.32
CA ASP A 25 6.18 6.49 11.15
C ASP A 25 5.31 7.72 10.92
N ALA A 26 3.99 7.59 11.09
CA ALA A 26 3.07 8.73 11.03
C ALA A 26 3.36 9.78 12.12
N ALA A 27 3.56 9.34 13.37
CA ALA A 27 3.84 10.22 14.51
C ALA A 27 5.13 11.02 14.31
N LEU A 28 6.19 10.38 13.80
CA LEU A 28 7.46 11.04 13.54
C LEU A 28 7.34 12.03 12.37
N VAL A 29 6.69 11.62 11.27
CA VAL A 29 6.51 12.47 10.09
C VAL A 29 5.69 13.71 10.43
N ASP A 30 4.63 13.57 11.23
CA ASP A 30 3.78 14.70 11.58
C ASP A 30 4.47 15.65 12.56
N ALA A 31 5.21 15.15 13.56
CA ALA A 31 6.04 15.98 14.43
C ALA A 31 7.11 16.79 13.64
N ILE A 32 7.69 16.17 12.61
CA ILE A 32 8.65 16.82 11.70
C ILE A 32 7.95 17.92 10.86
N LYS A 33 6.77 17.64 10.30
CA LYS A 33 5.99 18.64 9.53
C LYS A 33 5.58 19.82 10.39
N GLU A 34 5.09 19.58 11.60
CA GLU A 34 4.68 20.62 12.54
C GLU A 34 5.87 21.51 12.92
N ALA A 35 7.03 20.90 13.21
CA ALA A 35 8.24 21.65 13.50
C ALA A 35 8.69 22.52 12.32
N ALA A 36 8.51 22.07 11.07
CA ALA A 36 8.84 22.84 9.88
C ALA A 36 7.79 23.88 9.47
N ALA A 37 6.55 23.75 9.95
CA ALA A 37 5.51 24.75 9.73
C ALA A 37 5.78 26.06 10.51
N ILE A 38 6.65 26.03 11.53
CA ILE A 38 7.03 27.20 12.32
C ILE A 38 8.00 28.08 11.50
N PRO A 39 7.61 29.30 11.10
CA PRO A 39 8.47 30.19 10.33
C PRO A 39 9.72 30.59 11.10
N GLY A 40 10.89 30.52 10.46
CA GLY A 40 12.18 30.84 11.09
C GLY A 40 12.72 29.72 12.00
N SER A 41 12.03 28.59 12.10
CA SER A 41 12.59 27.41 12.74
C SER A 41 13.70 26.80 11.88
N PRO A 42 14.74 26.20 12.48
CA PRO A 42 15.74 25.45 11.73
C PRO A 42 15.15 24.31 10.90
N TRP A 43 14.06 23.66 11.38
CA TRP A 43 13.32 22.65 10.62
C TRP A 43 12.66 23.22 9.36
N SER A 44 12.16 24.46 9.40
CA SER A 44 11.65 25.16 8.20
C SER A 44 12.74 25.48 7.17
N THR A 45 14.03 25.42 7.56
CA THR A 45 15.17 25.56 6.63
C THR A 45 15.64 24.18 6.12
N ILE A 46 15.56 23.15 6.97
CA ILE A 46 15.99 21.78 6.64
C ILE A 46 14.97 21.07 5.74
N ILE A 47 13.67 21.16 5.98
CA ILE A 47 12.69 20.39 5.19
C ILE A 47 12.60 20.84 3.74
N PRO A 48 12.53 22.14 3.41
CA PRO A 48 12.58 22.58 2.02
C PRO A 48 13.86 22.17 1.30
N SER A 49 14.98 21.97 2.01
CA SER A 49 16.24 21.49 1.43
C SER A 49 16.31 19.96 1.30
N VAL A 50 15.51 19.20 2.05
CA VAL A 50 15.48 17.73 2.00
C VAL A 50 14.40 17.19 1.05
N THR A 51 13.23 17.82 0.94
CA THR A 51 12.16 17.37 0.03
C THR A 51 11.94 18.27 -1.18
N GLY A 52 12.53 19.47 -1.22
CA GLY A 52 12.33 20.43 -2.30
C GLY A 52 10.86 20.84 -2.52
N PRO A 53 10.58 21.92 -3.27
CA PRO A 53 9.30 22.03 -3.96
C PRO A 53 9.23 20.93 -5.02
N ARG A 54 8.11 20.19 -5.08
CA ARG A 54 7.90 19.16 -6.11
C ARG A 54 8.21 19.78 -7.47
N THR A 55 9.26 19.30 -8.12
CA THR A 55 9.71 19.95 -9.35
C THR A 55 8.64 19.71 -10.44
N PRO A 56 8.46 20.63 -11.38
CA PRO A 56 7.59 20.40 -12.54
C PRO A 56 7.92 19.08 -13.25
N ASP A 57 9.18 18.65 -13.21
CA ASP A 57 9.65 17.40 -13.80
C ASP A 57 9.25 16.16 -12.97
N GLU A 58 9.25 16.23 -11.64
CA GLU A 58 8.68 15.17 -10.78
C GLU A 58 7.17 15.03 -10.96
N TYR A 59 6.46 16.15 -11.16
CA TYR A 59 5.05 16.09 -11.49
C TYR A 59 4.83 15.42 -12.86
N ARG A 60 5.56 15.86 -13.89
CA ARG A 60 5.51 15.26 -15.24
C ARG A 60 5.89 13.78 -15.24
N SER A 61 6.90 13.36 -14.47
CA SER A 61 7.32 11.97 -14.36
C SER A 61 6.23 11.12 -13.68
N SER A 62 5.65 11.60 -12.59
CA SER A 62 4.55 10.91 -11.89
C SER A 62 3.30 10.77 -12.76
N LEU A 63 2.98 11.79 -13.56
CA LEU A 63 1.86 11.77 -14.50
C LEU A 63 2.13 10.78 -15.64
N THR A 64 3.33 10.82 -16.23
CA THR A 64 3.76 9.88 -17.27
C THR A 64 3.70 8.44 -16.77
N LEU A 65 4.20 8.18 -15.56
CA LEU A 65 4.17 6.86 -14.94
C LEU A 65 2.73 6.39 -14.74
N THR A 66 1.84 7.26 -14.26
CA THR A 66 0.42 6.94 -14.06
C THR A 66 -0.29 6.61 -15.38
N LEU A 67 -0.03 7.39 -16.44
CA LEU A 67 -0.62 7.13 -17.75
C LEU A 67 -0.08 5.84 -18.37
N LYS A 68 1.23 5.60 -18.26
CA LYS A 68 1.89 4.39 -18.77
C LYS A 68 1.36 3.14 -18.09
N THR A 69 1.32 3.13 -16.75
CA THR A 69 0.81 2.00 -15.96
C THR A 69 -0.67 1.72 -16.25
N ARG A 70 -1.52 2.74 -16.42
CA ARG A 70 -2.93 2.55 -16.82
C ARG A 70 -3.05 1.91 -18.21
N LYS A 71 -2.21 2.32 -19.16
CA LYS A 71 -2.17 1.73 -20.50
C LYS A 71 -1.76 0.25 -20.42
N GLU A 72 -0.65 -0.04 -19.76
CA GLU A 72 -0.11 -1.40 -19.58
C GLU A 72 -1.13 -2.32 -18.89
N LEU A 73 -1.80 -1.84 -17.84
CA LEU A 73 -2.82 -2.60 -17.13
C LEU A 73 -4.03 -2.91 -18.02
N ARG A 74 -4.45 -1.99 -18.88
CA ARG A 74 -5.54 -2.24 -19.84
C ARG A 74 -5.12 -3.28 -20.87
N ASP A 75 -3.89 -3.23 -21.37
CA ASP A 75 -3.39 -4.16 -22.36
C ASP A 75 -3.20 -5.56 -21.76
N ALA A 76 -2.64 -5.65 -20.55
CA ALA A 76 -2.55 -6.89 -19.77
C ALA A 76 -3.94 -7.49 -19.49
N LYS A 77 -4.94 -6.67 -19.14
CA LYS A 77 -6.32 -7.15 -18.97
C LYS A 77 -6.91 -7.74 -20.24
N LYS A 78 -6.62 -7.17 -21.42
CA LYS A 78 -7.08 -7.72 -22.70
C LYS A 78 -6.46 -9.08 -22.98
N VAL A 79 -5.13 -9.19 -22.80
CA VAL A 79 -4.39 -10.45 -22.97
C VAL A 79 -4.90 -11.52 -22.00
N ALA A 80 -5.04 -11.18 -20.72
CA ALA A 80 -5.57 -12.09 -19.72
C ALA A 80 -7.01 -12.53 -20.05
N LYS A 81 -7.88 -11.62 -20.51
CA LYS A 81 -9.25 -11.96 -20.90
C LYS A 81 -9.30 -12.88 -22.12
N PHE A 82 -8.43 -12.65 -23.10
CA PHE A 82 -8.30 -13.53 -24.28
C PHE A 82 -7.90 -14.94 -23.85
N TRP A 83 -6.80 -15.09 -23.13
CA TRP A 83 -6.32 -16.41 -22.71
C TRP A 83 -7.28 -17.12 -21.76
N LYS A 84 -7.96 -16.40 -20.86
CA LYS A 84 -9.03 -16.97 -20.04
C LYS A 84 -10.16 -17.54 -20.89
N ARG A 85 -10.57 -16.83 -21.95
CA ARG A 85 -11.61 -17.32 -22.85
C ARG A 85 -11.15 -18.59 -23.58
N VAL A 86 -9.95 -18.56 -24.16
CA VAL A 86 -9.37 -19.73 -24.85
C VAL A 86 -9.35 -20.95 -23.94
N ALA A 87 -8.88 -20.79 -22.69
CA ALA A 87 -8.84 -21.88 -21.71
C ALA A 87 -10.23 -22.39 -21.29
N HIS A 88 -11.27 -21.56 -21.36
CA HIS A 88 -12.65 -22.00 -21.10
C HIS A 88 -13.30 -22.70 -22.30
N GLU A 89 -12.91 -22.34 -23.52
CA GLU A 89 -13.41 -22.96 -24.76
C GLU A 89 -12.76 -24.33 -25.02
N ASP A 90 -11.52 -24.53 -24.56
CA ASP A 90 -10.85 -25.83 -24.60
C ASP A 90 -11.31 -26.73 -23.45
N SER A 91 -12.20 -27.68 -23.77
CA SER A 91 -12.76 -28.64 -22.80
C SER A 91 -11.73 -29.44 -21.99
N GLN A 92 -10.50 -29.58 -22.49
CA GLN A 92 -9.42 -30.30 -21.77
C GLN A 92 -8.70 -29.44 -20.71
N GLN A 93 -8.93 -28.12 -20.68
CA GLN A 93 -8.16 -27.17 -19.84
C GLN A 93 -9.01 -26.49 -18.77
N SER A 94 -10.28 -26.90 -18.62
CA SER A 94 -11.22 -26.32 -17.65
C SER A 94 -10.74 -26.33 -16.19
N GLY A 95 -9.85 -27.27 -15.82
CA GLY A 95 -9.24 -27.36 -14.49
C GLY A 95 -7.98 -26.53 -14.26
N ILE A 96 -7.39 -25.92 -15.31
CA ILE A 96 -6.13 -25.14 -15.22
C ILE A 96 -6.41 -23.68 -14.85
N VAL A 97 -7.63 -23.19 -15.09
CA VAL A 97 -8.01 -21.81 -14.76
C VAL A 97 -8.15 -21.67 -13.25
N THR A 98 -7.17 -21.00 -12.61
CA THR A 98 -7.28 -20.67 -11.19
C THR A 98 -8.52 -19.79 -10.96
N PRO A 99 -9.47 -20.21 -10.12
CA PRO A 99 -10.66 -19.42 -9.81
C PRO A 99 -10.24 -18.08 -9.21
N SER A 100 -11.04 -17.03 -9.42
CA SER A 100 -10.77 -15.75 -8.76
C SER A 100 -10.88 -15.92 -7.25
N VAL A 101 -10.18 -15.07 -6.49
CA VAL A 101 -10.13 -15.14 -5.01
C VAL A 101 -11.53 -15.15 -4.37
N SER A 102 -12.49 -14.44 -4.99
CA SER A 102 -13.91 -14.44 -4.60
C SER A 102 -14.66 -15.74 -4.90
N ALA A 103 -14.23 -16.50 -5.92
CA ALA A 103 -14.81 -17.80 -6.29
C ALA A 103 -14.23 -18.98 -5.48
N ILE A 104 -13.17 -18.75 -4.68
CA ILE A 104 -12.62 -19.76 -3.77
C ILE A 104 -13.63 -20.10 -2.67
N SER A 105 -14.40 -19.11 -2.19
CA SER A 105 -15.44 -19.32 -1.18
C SER A 105 -16.61 -20.18 -1.64
N SER A 106 -16.85 -20.28 -2.96
CA SER A 106 -17.91 -21.11 -3.54
C SER A 106 -17.49 -22.55 -3.84
N ILE A 107 -16.22 -22.89 -3.65
CA ILE A 107 -15.73 -24.26 -3.82
C ILE A 107 -15.92 -25.00 -2.51
N HIS A 108 -17.07 -25.67 -2.38
CA HIS A 108 -17.27 -26.66 -1.34
C HIS A 108 -16.63 -27.97 -1.81
N GLU A 109 -15.39 -28.19 -1.38
CA GLU A 109 -14.80 -29.52 -1.48
C GLU A 109 -15.56 -30.44 -0.50
N PRO A 110 -16.11 -31.59 -0.95
CA PRO A 110 -16.78 -32.51 -0.04
C PRO A 110 -15.77 -33.03 0.98
N LEU A 111 -15.92 -32.60 2.23
CA LEU A 111 -15.09 -33.07 3.33
C LEU A 111 -15.35 -34.56 3.57
N SER A 112 -14.30 -35.31 3.89
CA SER A 112 -14.47 -36.69 4.37
C SER A 112 -15.27 -36.69 5.68
N ALA A 113 -15.98 -37.79 5.96
CA ALA A 113 -16.84 -37.89 7.13
C ALA A 113 -16.11 -37.58 8.46
N GLU A 114 -14.84 -37.97 8.57
CA GLU A 114 -13.99 -37.67 9.73
C GLU A 114 -13.74 -36.17 9.89
N ARG A 115 -13.47 -35.46 8.79
CA ARG A 115 -13.20 -34.01 8.80
C ARG A 115 -14.47 -33.20 9.03
N GLN A 116 -15.60 -33.65 8.47
CA GLN A 116 -16.89 -33.01 8.68
C GLN A 116 -17.28 -33.07 10.16
N LYS A 117 -17.10 -34.23 10.80
CA LYS A 117 -17.37 -34.41 12.24
C LYS A 117 -16.49 -33.51 13.12
N ALA A 118 -15.20 -33.37 12.79
CA ALA A 118 -14.30 -32.49 13.52
C ALA A 118 -14.66 -31.00 13.39
N VAL A 119 -15.25 -30.57 12.28
CA VAL A 119 -15.76 -29.20 12.10
C VAL A 119 -17.04 -28.97 12.91
N GLU A 120 -17.95 -29.94 12.93
CA GLU A 120 -19.18 -29.87 13.73
C GLU A 120 -18.91 -29.83 15.24
N GLU A 121 -17.81 -30.42 15.71
CA GLU A 121 -17.38 -30.33 17.12
C GLU A 121 -16.81 -28.94 17.51
N LEU A 122 -16.50 -28.07 16.54
CA LEU A 122 -15.94 -26.73 16.77
C LEU A 122 -16.98 -25.60 16.73
N ILE A 123 -18.23 -25.89 16.36
CA ILE A 123 -19.35 -24.94 16.27
C ILE A 123 -20.27 -25.11 17.48
#